data_AF-A0A7V9GH69-F1
#
_entry.id   AF-A0A7V9GH69-F1
#
_cell.length_a   1.000
_cell.length_b   1.000
_cell.length_c   1.000
_cell.angle_alpha   90.00
_cell.angle_beta   90.00
_cell.angle_gamma   90.00
#
_symmetry.space_group_name_H-M   'P 1'
#
loop_
_entity.id
_entity.type
_entity.pdbx_description
1 polymer ?
#
loop_
_entity_poly.entity_id
_entity_poly.type
_entity_poly.pdbx_seq_one_letter_code
_entity_poly.pdbx_strand_id
1 'polypeptide(L)'
;MPGLPRAKVWQHPRLLAEHAFDKLRMLDCTFAEFDAAIEHAEVIEEHDLGDESLKELVLAVDWSRPLHVVVIVDERRREERIVTIYEPDSNRWTSGYRRRR
;
A
#
# COMPACT_ATOMS: atom_id res chain seq x y z
N MET A 1 8.70 13.00 -12.11
CA MET A 1 9.40 12.77 -10.82
C MET A 1 8.38 12.15 -9.89
N PRO A 2 8.66 11.03 -9.20
CA PRO A 2 7.79 10.61 -8.11
C PRO A 2 7.70 11.75 -7.11
N GLY A 3 6.50 12.03 -6.60
CA GLY A 3 6.31 13.02 -5.54
C GLY A 3 7.13 12.69 -4.30
N LEU A 4 7.31 13.65 -3.40
CA LEU A 4 7.84 13.34 -2.08
C LEU A 4 6.88 12.39 -1.35
N PRO A 5 7.39 11.37 -0.62
CA PRO A 5 6.54 10.53 0.20
C PRO A 5 5.65 11.37 1.12
N ARG A 6 4.39 10.97 1.25
CA ARG A 6 3.42 11.63 2.15
C ARG A 6 2.74 10.59 3.03
N ALA A 7 2.29 10.99 4.21
CA ALA A 7 1.47 10.12 5.05
C ALA A 7 0.22 9.65 4.28
N LYS A 8 -0.07 8.35 4.36
CA LYS A 8 -1.33 7.80 3.85
C LYS A 8 -2.44 8.25 4.79
N VAL A 9 -3.45 8.91 4.22
CA VAL A 9 -4.69 9.28 4.91
C VAL A 9 -5.79 8.41 4.29
N TRP A 10 -6.38 7.56 5.10
CA TRP A 10 -7.53 6.73 4.71
C TRP A 10 -8.80 7.57 4.83
N GLN A 11 -9.47 7.83 3.72
CA GLN A 11 -10.66 8.69 3.65
C GLN A 11 -11.95 7.89 3.46
N HIS A 12 -11.84 6.69 2.88
CA HIS A 12 -12.97 5.83 2.55
C HIS A 12 -12.81 4.42 3.16
N PRO A 13 -13.88 3.62 3.19
CA PRO A 13 -13.80 2.23 3.63
C PRO A 13 -12.76 1.43 2.85
N ARG A 14 -11.94 0.67 3.59
CA ARG A 14 -10.92 -0.22 3.05
C ARG A 14 -11.53 -1.53 2.59
N LEU A 15 -11.34 -1.88 1.33
CA LEU A 15 -11.75 -3.16 0.75
C LEU A 15 -10.52 -4.00 0.44
N LEU A 16 -10.47 -5.23 0.95
CA LEU A 16 -9.38 -6.16 0.67
C LEU A 16 -9.74 -7.06 -0.51
N ALA A 17 -8.95 -7.02 -1.59
CA ALA A 17 -9.11 -7.96 -2.69
C ALA A 17 -8.70 -9.38 -2.24
N GLU A 18 -9.33 -10.41 -2.82
CA GLU A 18 -9.01 -11.82 -2.55
C GLU A 18 -7.52 -12.10 -2.76
N HIS A 19 -6.92 -11.57 -3.83
CA HIS A 19 -5.49 -11.70 -4.09
C HIS A 19 -4.62 -11.09 -2.97
N ALA A 20 -5.02 -9.95 -2.40
CA ALA A 20 -4.30 -9.33 -1.30
C ALA A 20 -4.44 -10.15 -0.01
N PHE A 21 -5.62 -10.73 0.23
CA PHE A 21 -5.85 -11.66 1.34
C PHE A 21 -4.95 -12.91 1.24
N ASP A 22 -4.81 -13.49 0.05
CA ASP A 22 -3.89 -14.61 -0.18
C ASP A 22 -2.44 -14.23 0.11
N LYS A 23 -2.04 -13.01 -0.26
CA LYS A 23 -0.70 -12.50 0.05
C LYS A 23 -0.45 -12.35 1.54
N LEU A 24 -1.41 -11.84 2.31
CA LEU A 24 -1.28 -11.78 3.77
C LEU A 24 -1.03 -13.16 4.38
N ARG A 25 -1.77 -14.18 3.91
CA ARG A 25 -1.56 -15.57 4.36
C ARG A 25 -0.18 -16.10 4.00
N MET A 26 0.34 -15.78 2.81
CA MET A 26 1.70 -16.18 2.40
C MET A 26 2.80 -15.47 3.20
N LEU A 27 2.53 -14.27 3.70
CA LEU A 27 3.45 -13.48 4.51
C LEU A 27 3.41 -13.88 6.00
N ASP A 28 2.55 -14.83 6.37
CA ASP A 28 2.26 -15.21 7.76
C ASP A 28 1.86 -14.01 8.62
N CYS A 29 1.05 -13.11 8.03
CA CYS A 29 0.60 -11.88 8.65
C CYS A 29 -0.92 -11.93 8.86
N THR A 30 -1.35 -11.74 10.10
CA THR A 30 -2.77 -11.65 10.43
C THR A 30 -3.36 -10.34 9.92
N PHE A 31 -4.68 -10.31 9.71
CA PHE A 31 -5.34 -9.08 9.32
C PHE A 31 -5.18 -7.96 10.36
N ALA A 32 -5.16 -8.29 11.66
CA ALA A 32 -5.00 -7.29 12.71
C ALA A 32 -3.60 -6.66 12.71
N GLU A 33 -2.54 -7.46 12.51
CA GLU A 33 -1.17 -6.95 12.37
C GLU A 33 -1.03 -6.07 11.13
N PHE A 34 -1.60 -6.54 10.00
CA PHE A 34 -1.61 -5.76 8.78
C PHE A 34 -2.35 -4.42 8.96
N ASP A 35 -3.55 -4.46 9.56
CA ASP A 35 -4.37 -3.28 9.76
C ASP A 35 -3.65 -2.24 10.62
N ALA A 36 -3.01 -2.68 11.71
CA ALA A 36 -2.19 -1.81 12.56
C ALA A 36 -0.99 -1.21 11.79
N ALA A 37 -0.30 -2.01 10.97
CA ALA A 37 0.87 -1.56 10.23
C ALA A 37 0.54 -0.46 9.21
N ILE A 38 -0.63 -0.51 8.58
CA ILE A 38 -1.02 0.44 7.53
C ILE A 38 -1.58 1.76 8.04
N GLU A 39 -1.87 1.89 9.34
CA GLU A 39 -2.32 3.14 9.97
C GLU A 39 -1.24 4.25 9.94
N HIS A 40 0.04 3.87 9.87
CA HIS A 40 1.17 4.80 9.84
C HIS A 40 1.97 4.75 8.53
N ALA A 41 1.34 4.27 7.47
CA ALA A 41 2.02 4.06 6.19
C ALA A 41 2.20 5.36 5.39
N GLU A 42 3.09 5.30 4.40
CA GLU A 42 3.43 6.42 3.53
C GLU A 42 3.07 6.08 2.08
N VAL A 43 2.41 6.99 1.37
CA VAL A 43 2.29 6.92 -0.10
C VAL A 43 3.66 7.29 -0.68
N ILE A 44 4.26 6.38 -1.44
CA ILE A 44 5.60 6.53 -2.05
C ILE A 44 5.57 6.64 -3.57
N GLU A 45 4.51 6.13 -4.22
CA GLU A 45 4.21 6.38 -5.63
C GLU A 45 2.71 6.61 -5.77
N GLU A 46 2.32 7.48 -6.70
CA GLU A 46 0.92 7.77 -7.03
C GLU A 46 0.80 7.88 -8.55
N HIS A 47 -0.25 7.27 -9.10
CA HIS A 47 -0.54 7.26 -10.52
C HIS A 47 -2.02 7.51 -10.73
N ASP A 48 -2.35 8.55 -11.50
CA ASP A 48 -3.71 8.80 -11.95
C ASP A 48 -4.15 7.72 -12.94
N LEU A 49 -5.31 7.10 -12.70
CA LEU A 49 -5.90 6.08 -13.56
C LEU A 49 -7.05 6.63 -14.44
N GLY A 50 -7.41 7.91 -14.29
CA GLY A 50 -8.62 8.49 -14.85
C GLY A 50 -9.86 8.17 -14.02
N ASP A 51 -11.01 8.71 -14.43
CA ASP A 51 -12.33 8.45 -13.81
C ASP A 51 -12.34 8.63 -12.27
N GLU A 52 -11.68 9.69 -11.79
CA GLU A 52 -11.55 10.00 -10.35
C GLU A 52 -10.91 8.86 -9.54
N SER A 53 -10.04 8.07 -10.17
CA SER A 53 -9.35 6.94 -9.55
C SER A 53 -7.83 7.14 -9.51
N LEU A 54 -7.23 6.87 -8.35
CA LEU A 54 -5.79 6.91 -8.16
C LEU A 54 -5.26 5.52 -7.79
N LYS A 55 -4.09 5.17 -8.33
CA LYS A 55 -3.30 4.03 -7.86
C LYS A 55 -2.16 4.54 -7.00
N GLU A 56 -2.20 4.18 -5.73
CA GLU A 56 -1.14 4.47 -4.78
C GLU A 56 -0.31 3.22 -4.50
N LEU A 57 1.00 3.41 -4.38
CA LEU A 57 1.89 2.47 -3.72
C LEU A 57 2.20 3.02 -2.33
N VAL A 58 1.81 2.25 -1.33
CA VAL A 58 1.92 2.58 0.08
C VAL A 58 3.00 1.70 0.72
N LEU A 59 3.87 2.31 1.53
CA LEU A 59 4.91 1.65 2.30
C LEU A 59 4.53 1.70 3.78
N ALA A 60 4.32 0.53 4.38
CA ALA A 60 4.24 0.38 5.83
C ALA A 60 5.57 -0.19 6.35
N VAL A 61 6.17 0.45 7.33
CA VAL A 61 7.38 -0.04 8.01
C VAL A 61 7.05 -0.15 9.48
N ASP A 62 6.41 -1.26 9.87
CA ASP A 62 6.26 -1.59 11.29
C ASP A 62 7.31 -2.63 11.70
N TRP A 63 7.55 -2.73 13.01
CA TRP A 63 8.75 -3.17 13.73
C TRP A 63 9.48 -4.44 13.25
N SER A 64 8.86 -5.31 12.45
CA SER A 64 9.47 -6.56 11.98
C SER A 64 9.76 -6.60 10.46
N ARG A 65 8.91 -6.04 9.59
CA ARG A 65 9.03 -6.21 8.13
C ARG A 65 8.43 -5.03 7.34
N PRO A 66 9.11 -4.52 6.29
CA PRO A 66 8.53 -3.53 5.39
C PRO A 66 7.48 -4.18 4.48
N LEU A 67 6.36 -3.51 4.24
CA LEU A 67 5.30 -3.96 3.34
C LEU A 67 5.01 -2.88 2.29
N HIS A 68 4.98 -3.32 1.04
CA HIS A 68 4.40 -2.57 -0.06
C HIS A 68 2.97 -2.99 -0.29
N VAL A 69 2.07 -2.01 -0.30
CA VAL A 69 0.64 -2.18 -0.47
C VAL A 69 0.21 -1.36 -1.68
N VAL A 70 -0.46 -2.00 -2.64
CA VAL A 70 -1.05 -1.29 -3.77
C VAL A 70 -2.51 -1.01 -3.45
N VAL A 71 -2.87 0.27 -3.47
CA VAL A 71 -4.22 0.75 -3.18
C VAL A 71 -4.79 1.43 -4.41
N ILE A 72 -6.04 1.13 -4.74
CA ILE A 72 -6.83 1.93 -5.67
C ILE A 72 -7.80 2.78 -4.85
N VAL A 73 -7.63 4.09 -4.93
CA VAL A 73 -8.59 5.06 -4.38
C VAL A 73 -9.58 5.36 -5.49
N ASP A 74 -10.86 4.99 -5.30
CA ASP A 74 -11.95 5.28 -6.25
C ASP A 74 -12.89 6.28 -5.57
N GLU A 75 -12.76 7.56 -5.93
CA GLU A 75 -13.55 8.64 -5.33
C GLU A 75 -15.03 8.53 -5.70
N ARG A 76 -15.33 8.04 -6.90
CA ARG A 76 -16.69 7.88 -7.41
C ARG A 76 -17.47 6.82 -6.61
N ARG A 77 -16.81 5.71 -6.27
CA ARG A 77 -17.37 4.63 -5.44
C ARG A 77 -17.19 4.88 -3.95
N ARG A 78 -16.34 5.84 -3.57
CA ARG A 78 -15.95 6.13 -2.20
C ARG A 78 -15.42 4.87 -1.51
N GLU A 79 -14.42 4.25 -2.14
CA GLU A 79 -13.76 3.06 -1.61
C GLU A 79 -12.24 3.12 -1.82
N GLU A 80 -11.50 2.50 -0.92
CA GLU A 80 -10.05 2.30 -1.05
C GLU A 80 -9.74 0.82 -1.10
N ARG A 81 -9.43 0.32 -2.29
CA ARG A 81 -9.25 -1.10 -2.56
C ARG A 81 -7.79 -1.49 -2.48
N ILE A 82 -7.44 -2.34 -1.52
CA ILE A 82 -6.14 -2.97 -1.40
C ILE A 82 -6.06 -4.13 -2.38
N VAL A 83 -5.26 -3.97 -3.42
CA VAL A 83 -5.17 -4.91 -4.55
C VAL A 83 -4.13 -5.99 -4.34
N THR A 84 -2.97 -5.64 -3.78
CA THR A 84 -1.89 -6.60 -3.48
C THR A 84 -0.99 -6.07 -2.38
N ILE A 85 -0.32 -6.99 -1.69
CA ILE A 85 0.61 -6.74 -0.58
C ILE A 85 1.85 -7.61 -0.81
N TYR A 86 3.04 -7.06 -0.61
CA TYR A 86 4.29 -7.80 -0.74
C TYR A 86 5.44 -7.18 0.06
N GLU A 87 6.42 -7.99 0.45
CA GLU A 87 7.69 -7.49 0.98
C GLU A 87 8.56 -6.91 -0.14
N PRO A 88 9.05 -5.66 -0.02
CA PRO A 88 9.90 -5.06 -1.02
C PRO A 88 11.29 -5.72 -1.06
N ASP A 89 11.76 -6.02 -2.28
CA ASP A 89 13.08 -6.58 -2.52
C ASP A 89 14.17 -5.49 -2.46
N SER A 90 15.15 -5.64 -1.57
CA SER A 90 16.30 -4.71 -1.42
C SER A 90 17.17 -4.57 -2.66
N ASN A 91 17.11 -5.53 -3.59
CA ASN A 91 17.79 -5.43 -4.88
C ASN A 91 17.03 -4.54 -5.86
N ARG A 92 15.72 -4.36 -5.68
CA ARG A 92 14.86 -3.56 -6.58
C ARG A 92 14.55 -2.18 -6.01
N TRP A 93 14.68 -2.01 -4.69
CA TRP A 93 14.33 -0.79 -3.98
C TRP A 93 15.52 -0.19 -3.20
N THR A 94 15.50 1.13 -3.03
CA THR A 94 16.50 1.93 -2.31
C THR A 94 15.80 2.94 -1.41
N SER A 95 16.59 3.74 -0.66
CA SER A 95 16.06 4.81 0.20
C SER A 95 15.07 4.28 1.26
N GLY A 96 15.42 3.15 1.89
CA GLY A 96 14.53 2.46 2.84
C GLY A 96 13.22 2.01 2.19
N TYR A 97 13.32 1.39 1.01
CA TYR A 97 12.21 0.87 0.20
C TYR A 97 11.31 1.90 -0.51
N ARG A 98 11.62 3.20 -0.42
CA ARG A 98 10.79 4.28 -0.98
C ARG A 98 10.99 4.56 -2.46
N ARG A 99 12.13 4.15 -3.04
CA ARG A 99 12.45 4.43 -4.45
C ARG A 99 12.90 3.18 -5.18
N ARG A 100 12.34 2.93 -6.37
CA ARG A 100 12.88 1.93 -7.30
C ARG A 100 14.28 2.33 -7.75
N ARG A 101 15.14 1.33 -7.99
CA ARG A 101 16.43 1.52 -8.65
C ARG A 101 16.27 1.89 -10.11
#